data_AF-A0A834AQM5-F1
#
_entry.id   AF-A0A834AQM5-F1
#
_cell.length_a   1.000
_cell.length_b   1.000
_cell.length_c   1.000
_cell.angle_alpha   90.00
_cell.angle_beta   90.00
_cell.angle_gamma   90.00
#
_symmetry.space_group_name_H-M   'P 1'
#
loop_
_entity.id
_entity.type
_entity.pdbx_description
1 polymer ?
#
loop_
_entity_poly.entity_id
_entity_poly.type
_entity_poly.pdbx_seq_one_letter_code
_entity_poly.pdbx_strand_id
1 'polypeptide(L)'
;MFSVRIVTADYYMASPLQGLDICQSPLTQAPVKKVPVVRVFGATPAGQKTCLHLHGIFPYLYVPYDGYGQQPESYLSQMAFSIDRALNVALGNPSSTAQHVFKVSLVSGM
;
A
#
# COMPACT_ATOMS: atom_id res chain seq x y z
N MET A 1 -23.64 -15.71 -6.21
CA MET A 1 -22.42 -14.91 -6.44
C MET A 1 -22.78 -13.44 -6.23
N PHE A 2 -22.00 -12.68 -5.46
CA PHE A 2 -22.19 -11.24 -5.32
C PHE A 2 -21.49 -10.52 -6.47
N SER A 3 -22.15 -9.53 -7.09
CA SER A 3 -21.59 -8.77 -8.21
C SER A 3 -22.06 -7.33 -8.16
N VAL A 4 -21.18 -6.39 -8.50
CA VAL A 4 -21.47 -4.96 -8.54
C VAL A 4 -20.93 -4.40 -9.85
N ARG A 5 -21.74 -3.64 -10.59
CA ARG A 5 -21.26 -2.88 -11.75
C ARG A 5 -20.39 -1.73 -11.29
N ILE A 6 -19.20 -1.55 -11.87
CA ILE A 6 -18.34 -0.40 -11.57
C ILE A 6 -18.87 0.80 -12.36
N VAL A 7 -19.38 1.82 -11.66
CA VAL A 7 -19.77 3.10 -12.27
C VAL A 7 -18.66 4.14 -12.05
N THR A 8 -18.18 4.24 -10.82
CA THR A 8 -17.01 5.05 -10.47
C THR A 8 -16.24 4.36 -9.34
N ALA A 9 -14.94 4.63 -9.27
CA ALA A 9 -14.08 4.18 -8.20
C ALA A 9 -13.16 5.32 -7.74
N ASP A 10 -12.98 5.42 -6.43
CA ASP A 10 -12.02 6.33 -5.80
C ASP A 10 -11.29 5.62 -4.66
N TYR A 11 -10.38 6.33 -3.99
CA TYR A 11 -9.71 5.82 -2.80
C TYR A 11 -9.61 6.89 -1.71
N TYR A 12 -9.43 6.43 -0.48
CA TYR A 12 -9.11 7.29 0.66
C TYR A 12 -8.17 6.56 1.64
N MET A 13 -7.54 7.33 2.53
CA MET A 13 -6.63 6.80 3.55
C MET A 13 -7.33 6.61 4.90
N ALA A 14 -7.48 5.38 5.35
CA ALA A 14 -8.16 5.01 6.60
C ALA A 14 -7.20 4.39 7.62
N SER A 15 -7.58 4.33 8.89
CA SER A 15 -6.90 3.46 9.86
C SER A 15 -7.15 1.99 9.49
N PRO A 16 -6.16 1.09 9.61
CA PRO A 16 -6.35 -0.30 9.22
C PRO A 16 -7.38 -1.01 10.10
N LEU A 17 -8.21 -1.87 9.48
CA LEU A 17 -9.18 -2.72 10.16
C LEU A 17 -8.63 -4.13 10.38
N GLN A 18 -8.71 -4.61 11.62
CA GLN A 18 -8.28 -5.96 11.95
C GLN A 18 -9.11 -7.00 11.17
N GLY A 19 -8.41 -7.94 10.53
CA GLY A 19 -9.03 -8.99 9.71
C GLY A 19 -9.28 -8.61 8.25
N LEU A 20 -9.18 -7.33 7.89
CA LEU A 20 -9.31 -6.84 6.51
C LEU A 20 -8.04 -6.19 5.97
N ASP A 21 -7.28 -5.52 6.84
CA ASP A 21 -6.05 -4.81 6.50
C ASP A 21 -4.84 -5.34 7.25
N ILE A 22 -3.66 -4.95 6.77
CA ILE A 22 -2.40 -5.20 7.45
C ILE A 22 -2.17 -4.12 8.50
N CYS A 23 -2.26 -4.50 9.77
CA CYS A 23 -2.13 -3.57 10.91
C CYS A 23 -0.70 -3.39 11.41
N GLN A 24 0.26 -4.23 10.97
CA GLN A 24 1.66 -4.20 11.39
C GLN A 24 2.56 -4.17 10.15
N SER A 25 3.52 -3.26 10.14
CA SER A 25 4.42 -3.11 9.00
C SER A 25 5.35 -4.32 8.89
N PRO A 26 5.46 -4.98 7.73
CA PRO A 26 6.40 -6.08 7.55
C PRO A 26 7.86 -5.62 7.64
N LEU A 27 8.13 -4.33 7.37
CA LEU A 27 9.49 -3.77 7.37
C LEU A 27 9.96 -3.36 8.76
N THR A 28 9.11 -2.71 9.55
CA THR A 28 9.50 -2.08 10.83
C THR A 28 8.88 -2.77 12.04
N GLN A 29 7.94 -3.71 11.85
CA GLN A 29 7.12 -4.30 12.91
C GLN A 29 6.33 -3.26 13.73
N ALA A 30 6.24 -2.03 13.24
CA ALA A 30 5.50 -0.96 13.87
C ALA A 30 4.03 -0.95 13.39
N PRO A 31 3.10 -0.43 14.22
CA PRO A 31 1.70 -0.30 13.82
C PRO A 31 1.54 0.57 12.56
N VAL A 32 0.79 0.06 11.59
CA VAL A 32 0.43 0.81 10.39
C VAL A 32 -0.61 1.87 10.76
N LYS A 33 -0.32 3.13 10.43
CA LYS A 33 -1.21 4.26 10.77
C LYS A 33 -2.31 4.48 9.74
N LYS A 34 -2.00 4.26 8.46
CA LYS A 34 -2.90 4.51 7.34
C LYS A 34 -2.76 3.44 6.27
N VAL A 35 -3.89 3.03 5.69
CA VAL A 35 -3.96 2.12 4.54
C VAL A 35 -4.89 2.69 3.47
N PRO A 36 -4.62 2.44 2.19
CA PRO A 36 -5.54 2.79 1.12
C PRO A 36 -6.76 1.86 1.14
N VAL A 37 -7.95 2.45 1.07
CA VAL A 37 -9.21 1.72 0.85
C VAL A 37 -9.82 2.23 -0.44
N VAL A 38 -10.04 1.32 -1.38
CA VAL A 38 -10.69 1.65 -2.66
C VAL A 38 -12.19 1.52 -2.49
N ARG A 39 -12.95 2.52 -2.92
CA ARG A 39 -14.42 2.46 -2.94
C ARG A 39 -14.88 2.30 -4.37
N VAL A 40 -15.78 1.34 -4.58
CA VAL A 40 -16.48 1.12 -5.85
C VAL A 40 -17.94 1.47 -5.65
N PHE A 41 -18.43 2.41 -6.45
CA PHE A 41 -19.82 2.80 -6.47
C PHE A 41 -20.51 2.23 -7.70
N GLY A 42 -21.69 1.65 -7.50
CA GLY A 42 -22.52 1.16 -8.59
C GLY A 42 -23.74 0.39 -8.12
N ALA A 43 -24.20 -0.56 -8.92
CA ALA A 43 -25.42 -1.31 -8.64
C ALA A 43 -25.24 -2.82 -8.73
N THR A 44 -25.98 -3.56 -7.90
CA THR A 44 -26.17 -5.01 -8.03
C THR A 44 -27.03 -5.32 -9.27
N PRO A 45 -27.10 -6.59 -9.75
CA PRO A 45 -27.99 -6.96 -10.84
C PRO A 45 -29.47 -6.66 -10.56
N ALA A 46 -29.87 -6.62 -9.28
CA ALA A 46 -31.21 -6.25 -8.86
C ALA A 46 -31.44 -4.73 -8.79
N GLY A 47 -30.46 -3.91 -9.17
CA GLY A 47 -30.58 -2.44 -9.22
C GLY A 47 -30.31 -1.73 -7.89
N GLN A 48 -29.89 -2.44 -6.84
CA GLN A 48 -29.59 -1.82 -5.55
C GLN A 48 -28.30 -1.01 -5.64
N LYS A 49 -28.31 0.24 -5.21
CA LYS A 49 -27.11 1.07 -5.11
C LYS A 49 -26.17 0.50 -4.04
N THR A 50 -24.88 0.46 -4.33
CA THR A 50 -23.86 -0.14 -3.47
C THR A 50 -22.61 0.74 -3.44
N CYS A 51 -22.02 0.88 -2.26
CA CYS A 51 -20.66 1.35 -2.04
C CYS A 51 -19.86 0.19 -1.46
N LEU A 52 -18.97 -0.40 -2.27
CA LEU A 52 -18.12 -1.51 -1.87
C LEU A 52 -16.75 -1.00 -1.45
N HIS A 53 -16.27 -1.37 -0.26
CA HIS A 53 -14.95 -1.02 0.23
C HIS A 53 -14.00 -2.20 0.03
N LEU A 54 -12.94 -1.99 -0.75
CA LEU A 54 -11.90 -2.97 -1.00
C LEU A 54 -10.68 -2.63 -0.15
N HIS A 55 -10.30 -3.59 0.69
CA HIS A 55 -9.19 -3.52 1.64
C HIS A 55 -7.98 -4.31 1.12
N GLY A 56 -6.78 -4.01 1.64
CA GLY A 56 -5.55 -4.72 1.29
C GLY A 56 -4.96 -4.46 -0.10
N ILE A 57 -5.46 -3.46 -0.84
CA ILE A 57 -4.96 -3.10 -2.18
C ILE A 57 -4.00 -1.92 -2.08
N PHE A 58 -2.70 -2.19 -2.15
CA PHE A 58 -1.65 -1.17 -2.10
C PHE A 58 -1.12 -0.85 -3.51
N PRO A 59 -0.92 0.45 -3.85
CA PRO A 59 -0.25 0.81 -5.08
C PRO A 59 1.23 0.36 -5.04
N TYR A 60 1.76 -0.04 -6.19
CA TYR A 60 3.14 -0.50 -6.33
C TYR A 60 3.75 -0.01 -7.64
N LEU A 61 5.08 -0.06 -7.70
CA LEU A 61 5.87 0.22 -8.89
C LEU A 61 7.04 -0.77 -8.96
N TYR A 62 7.64 -0.87 -10.14
CA TYR A 62 8.86 -1.66 -10.34
C TYR A 62 10.05 -0.72 -10.54
N VAL A 63 11.19 -1.14 -10.01
CA VAL A 63 12.49 -0.54 -10.28
C VAL A 63 13.44 -1.64 -10.76
N PRO A 64 14.34 -1.35 -11.72
CA PRO A 64 15.38 -2.29 -12.10
C PRO A 64 16.22 -2.70 -10.89
N TYR A 65 16.55 -3.98 -10.79
CA TYR A 65 17.45 -4.52 -9.77
C TYR A 65 18.76 -4.93 -10.43
N ASP A 66 19.87 -4.38 -9.94
CA ASP A 66 21.22 -4.54 -10.48
C ASP A 66 21.94 -5.78 -9.92
N GLY A 67 21.28 -6.57 -9.08
CA GLY A 67 21.84 -7.78 -8.49
C GLY A 67 22.80 -7.52 -7.33
N TYR A 68 22.77 -6.33 -6.72
CA TYR A 68 23.69 -6.00 -5.63
C TYR A 68 23.43 -6.82 -4.35
N GLY A 69 24.47 -7.51 -3.88
CA GLY A 69 24.56 -8.08 -2.53
C GLY A 69 24.26 -9.59 -2.40
N GLN A 70 25.01 -10.27 -1.53
CA GLN A 70 24.74 -11.66 -1.11
C GLN A 70 23.55 -11.76 -0.13
N GLN A 71 23.07 -10.63 0.40
CA GLN A 71 21.94 -10.54 1.33
C GLN A 71 20.90 -9.52 0.83
N PRO A 72 19.90 -9.96 0.04
CA PRO A 72 18.92 -9.06 -0.55
C PRO A 72 18.06 -8.35 0.50
N GLU A 73 17.72 -9.01 1.62
CA GLU A 73 16.77 -8.47 2.61
C GLU A 73 17.25 -7.17 3.29
N SER A 74 18.54 -7.09 3.63
CA SER A 74 19.12 -5.90 4.26
C SER A 74 19.15 -4.72 3.29
N TYR A 75 19.48 -4.97 2.03
CA TYR A 75 19.46 -3.97 0.96
C TYR A 75 18.03 -3.43 0.71
N LEU A 76 17.04 -4.31 0.60
CA LEU A 76 15.64 -3.91 0.39
C LEU A 76 15.11 -3.07 1.56
N SER A 77 15.49 -3.43 2.79
CA SER A 77 15.11 -2.68 3.99
C SER A 77 15.75 -1.30 4.02
N GLN A 78 17.04 -1.20 3.65
CA GLN A 78 17.75 0.07 3.54
C GLN A 78 17.14 0.96 2.45
N MET A 79 16.81 0.38 1.30
CA MET A 79 16.14 1.09 0.20
C MET A 79 14.80 1.68 0.66
N ALA A 80 13.96 0.90 1.35
CA ALA A 80 12.69 1.36 1.87
C ALA A 80 12.86 2.56 2.82
N PHE A 81 13.81 2.46 3.76
CA PHE A 81 14.13 3.54 4.70
C PHE A 81 14.63 4.81 3.99
N SER A 82 15.49 4.65 2.98
CA SER A 82 15.99 5.78 2.19
C SER A 82 14.86 6.50 1.43
N ILE A 83 13.91 5.77 0.88
CA ILE A 83 12.73 6.34 0.20
C ILE A 83 11.85 7.09 1.22
N ASP A 84 11.55 6.48 2.36
CA ASP A 84 10.74 7.12 3.42
C ASP A 84 11.35 8.45 3.86
N ARG A 85 12.67 8.47 4.09
CA ARG A 85 13.40 9.68 4.45
C ARG A 85 13.33 10.73 3.34
N ALA A 86 13.56 10.33 2.08
CA ALA A 86 13.49 11.24 0.94
C ALA A 86 12.10 11.87 0.79
N LEU A 87 11.03 11.09 0.98
CA LEU A 87 9.65 11.57 0.94
C LEU A 87 9.35 12.52 2.10
N ASN A 88 9.79 12.20 3.32
CA ASN A 88 9.63 13.10 4.46
C ASN A 88 10.32 14.46 4.23
N VAL A 89 11.50 14.46 3.63
CA VAL A 89 12.19 15.70 3.21
C VAL A 89 11.42 16.44 2.13
N ALA A 90 11.00 15.74 1.07
CA ALA A 90 10.26 16.34 -0.05
C ALA A 90 8.90 16.92 0.36
N LEU A 91 8.25 16.33 1.36
CA LEU A 91 7.00 16.80 1.97
C LEU A 91 7.21 17.92 3.00
N GLY A 92 8.44 18.43 3.16
CA GLY A 92 8.75 19.55 4.03
C GLY A 92 8.83 19.22 5.51
N ASN A 93 8.94 17.92 5.88
CA ASN A 93 9.08 17.50 7.27
C ASN A 93 10.27 16.53 7.47
N PRO A 94 11.53 17.02 7.39
CA PRO A 94 12.72 16.18 7.44
C PRO A 94 12.91 15.37 8.73
N SER A 95 12.32 15.81 9.85
CA SER A 95 12.37 15.11 11.15
C SER A 95 11.24 14.10 11.32
N SER A 96 10.32 14.01 10.35
CA SER A 96 9.23 13.04 10.36
C SER A 96 9.77 11.60 10.32
N THR A 97 9.17 10.75 11.15
CA THR A 97 9.34 9.30 11.12
C THR A 97 8.17 8.59 10.44
N ALA A 98 7.40 9.33 9.62
CA ALA A 98 6.30 8.74 8.87
C ALA A 98 6.84 7.72 7.85
N GLN A 99 6.21 6.54 7.86
CA GLN A 99 6.44 5.48 6.89
C GLN A 99 5.51 5.68 5.69
N HIS A 100 6.08 5.62 4.49
CA HIS A 100 5.39 5.72 3.21
C HIS A 100 5.50 4.41 2.42
N VAL A 101 6.64 3.73 2.51
CA VAL A 101 6.88 2.43 1.89
C VAL A 101 6.31 1.33 2.77
N PHE A 102 5.34 0.59 2.23
CA PHE A 102 4.71 -0.51 2.93
C PHE A 102 5.54 -1.80 2.88
N LYS A 103 6.03 -2.17 1.70
CA LYS A 103 6.80 -3.39 1.44
C LYS A 103 7.69 -3.18 0.24
N VAL A 104 8.86 -3.82 0.26
CA VAL A 104 9.73 -4.00 -0.91
C VAL A 104 9.97 -5.50 -1.07
N SER A 105 9.90 -6.00 -2.29
CA SER A 105 10.16 -7.40 -2.61
C SER A 105 10.82 -7.54 -3.97
N LEU A 106 11.79 -8.43 -4.07
CA LEU A 106 12.33 -8.84 -5.35
C LEU A 106 11.31 -9.71 -6.09
N VAL A 107 11.19 -9.44 -7.39
CA VAL A 107 10.40 -10.24 -8.31
C VAL A 107 11.20 -10.44 -9.58
N SER A 108 10.96 -11.55 -10.27
CA SER A 108 11.39 -11.73 -11.66
C SER A 108 10.22 -11.39 -12.58
N GLY A 109 10.48 -10.57 -13.60
CA GLY A 109 9.58 -10.35 -14.74
C GLY A 109 10.04 -11.17 -15.95
N MET A 110 9.14 -11.36 -16.91
CA MET A 110 9.47 -11.82 -18.26
C MET A 110 9.76 -10.62 -19.17
#